data_AF-A0A1Q6YRF7-F1
#
_entry.id   AF-A0A1Q6YRF7-F1
#
_cell.length_a   1.000
_cell.length_b   1.000
_cell.length_c   1.000
_cell.angle_alpha   90.00
_cell.angle_beta   90.00
_cell.angle_gamma   90.00
#
_symmetry.space_group_name_H-M   'P 1'
#
loop_
_entity.id
_entity.type
_entity.pdbx_description
1 polymer ?
#
loop_
_entity_poly.entity_id
_entity_poly.type
_entity_poly.pdbx_seq_one_letter_code
_entity_poly.pdbx_strand_id
1 'polypeptide(L)'
;MKRNLAENVWRPLLVPTLGIAIALSARCASAQVSPAEILNPDLKALEETYFAQLKTLNQSIAKTKFPFPFYLSRYVGLDPAQQAEADSRGLEFVRFQDRVILKVTGNYNAAYDTNRMTQNERAANTFRTVVLPILALTTTTLPQDIACDGIGFEISYHARSRERSYEFEGKENLVLVLDRIDAWALSGATTDPVRQEILNRNKIYVSGTDFGLSLTERDPLNVQALPRSIPARPDATSTARSSTLVTRSPLLNLNHPLPAASPAVAGPADPAPANANPAPSSPKDSDPPLGLPRSAPADADRLNDKYQAQLASLAKLGAAKFHFVDYAPPTFMVFRDQVALQMTLRNSLQFGLAKGSIYKRAAQSFDLFLAPQMKDLSDRISPDVEFQFLDFSVLNKLSPGPKGTSEAIEFICPRAAVKQFVNAEITNQQLLDQSIILVNGVRIALNLQLVE
;
A
#
# COMPACT_ATOMS: atom_id res chain seq x y z
N MET A 1 36.26 -27.76 -66.51
CA MET A 1 36.75 -29.14 -66.73
C MET A 1 37.93 -29.35 -65.79
N LYS A 2 37.70 -29.83 -64.54
CA LYS A 2 38.08 -31.17 -63.99
C LYS A 2 39.58 -31.49 -64.22
N ARG A 3 40.46 -31.82 -63.25
CA ARG A 3 40.45 -32.71 -62.04
C ARG A 3 41.78 -32.46 -61.28
N ASN A 4 41.90 -32.53 -59.93
CA ASN A 4 41.95 -33.71 -59.02
C ASN A 4 43.07 -34.72 -59.37
N LEU A 5 43.75 -35.46 -58.48
CA LEU A 5 43.93 -35.64 -57.02
C LEU A 5 44.66 -37.01 -56.88
N ALA A 6 45.59 -37.24 -55.94
CA ALA A 6 45.96 -38.58 -55.39
C ALA A 6 47.10 -38.46 -54.35
N GLU A 7 46.85 -38.80 -53.07
CA GLU A 7 47.38 -39.98 -52.32
C GLU A 7 48.62 -39.64 -51.46
N ASN A 8 48.96 -40.20 -50.29
CA ASN A 8 48.42 -41.15 -49.29
C ASN A 8 49.32 -40.95 -48.02
N VAL A 9 48.81 -40.67 -46.81
CA VAL A 9 48.54 -41.57 -45.65
C VAL A 9 49.75 -42.31 -45.01
N TRP A 10 50.05 -42.01 -43.73
CA TRP A 10 50.31 -42.99 -42.64
C TRP A 10 49.92 -42.39 -41.26
N ARG A 11 49.17 -43.17 -40.45
CA ARG A 11 48.53 -42.94 -39.12
C ARG A 11 49.51 -43.04 -37.92
N PRO A 12 49.12 -43.14 -36.61
CA PRO A 12 47.87 -42.83 -35.85
C PRO A 12 48.10 -42.10 -34.48
N LEU A 13 47.04 -41.62 -33.82
CA LEU A 13 46.72 -41.96 -32.41
C LEU A 13 45.30 -41.50 -32.04
N LEU A 14 44.52 -42.45 -31.49
CA LEU A 14 43.13 -42.31 -31.07
C LEU A 14 43.05 -41.64 -29.69
N VAL A 15 42.19 -40.63 -29.55
CA VAL A 15 41.60 -40.17 -28.29
C VAL A 15 40.09 -40.08 -28.50
N PRO A 16 39.24 -40.62 -27.62
CA PRO A 16 37.79 -40.62 -27.81
C PRO A 16 37.23 -39.22 -27.56
N THR A 17 36.56 -38.64 -28.56
CA THR A 17 35.77 -37.42 -28.38
C THR A 17 34.46 -37.76 -27.68
N LEU A 18 34.42 -37.51 -26.37
CA LEU A 18 33.19 -37.47 -25.59
C LEU A 18 32.41 -36.21 -25.99
N GLY A 19 31.34 -36.38 -26.77
CA GLY A 19 30.44 -35.30 -27.13
C GLY A 19 29.72 -34.77 -25.90
N ILE A 20 30.08 -33.56 -25.45
CA ILE A 20 29.32 -32.83 -24.45
C ILE A 20 28.09 -32.26 -25.15
N ALA A 21 26.95 -32.95 -25.02
CA ALA A 21 25.65 -32.37 -25.28
C ALA A 21 25.42 -31.28 -24.23
N ILE A 22 25.62 -30.02 -24.62
CA ILE A 22 25.19 -28.87 -23.82
C ILE A 22 23.66 -28.87 -23.87
N ALA A 23 23.05 -29.54 -22.90
CA ALA A 23 21.66 -29.33 -22.55
C ALA A 23 21.56 -27.87 -22.07
N LEU A 24 21.19 -26.98 -22.99
CA LEU A 24 20.59 -25.69 -22.64
C LEU A 24 19.34 -26.02 -21.83
N SER A 25 19.50 -26.13 -20.52
CA SER A 25 18.39 -26.01 -19.58
C SER A 25 17.84 -24.61 -19.79
N ALA A 26 16.86 -24.50 -20.69
CA ALA A 26 15.95 -23.37 -20.71
C ALA A 26 15.41 -23.29 -19.28
N ARG A 27 15.91 -22.33 -18.50
CA ARG A 27 15.26 -21.98 -17.24
C ARG A 27 13.86 -21.57 -17.64
N CYS A 28 12.89 -22.46 -17.46
CA CYS A 28 11.49 -22.07 -17.39
C CYS A 28 11.39 -21.17 -16.16
N ALA A 29 11.74 -19.90 -16.32
CA ALA A 29 11.22 -18.86 -15.46
C ALA A 29 9.71 -18.96 -15.63
N SER A 30 9.02 -19.48 -14.61
CA SER A 30 7.57 -19.45 -14.58
C SER A 30 7.18 -17.98 -14.68
N ALA A 31 6.73 -17.55 -15.86
CA ALA A 31 6.43 -16.15 -16.15
C ALA A 31 5.21 -15.64 -15.35
N GLN A 32 4.48 -16.52 -14.66
CA GLN A 32 3.23 -16.20 -13.97
C GLN A 32 3.17 -16.87 -12.58
N VAL A 33 2.47 -16.24 -11.62
CA VAL A 33 2.28 -16.75 -10.25
C VAL A 33 1.60 -18.12 -10.33
N SER A 34 2.17 -19.14 -9.69
CA SER A 34 1.52 -20.45 -9.68
C SER A 34 0.28 -20.39 -8.78
N PRO A 35 -0.86 -20.97 -9.20
CA PRO A 35 -2.00 -21.06 -8.31
C PRO A 35 -1.71 -21.83 -7.01
N ALA A 36 -0.70 -22.72 -7.00
CA ALA A 36 -0.25 -23.40 -5.79
C ALA A 36 0.32 -22.44 -4.72
N GLU A 37 0.75 -21.24 -5.11
CA GLU A 37 1.25 -20.20 -4.21
C GLU A 37 0.12 -19.36 -3.61
N ILE A 38 -1.13 -19.50 -4.07
CA ILE A 38 -2.27 -18.72 -3.61
C ILE A 38 -3.03 -19.49 -2.53
N LEU A 39 -3.04 -18.92 -1.32
CA LEU A 39 -3.64 -19.56 -0.14
C LEU A 39 -5.17 -19.40 -0.07
N ASN A 40 -5.69 -18.28 -0.58
CA ASN A 40 -7.13 -18.05 -0.60
C ASN A 40 -7.77 -18.95 -1.67
N PRO A 41 -8.72 -19.83 -1.32
CA PRO A 41 -9.27 -20.81 -2.25
C PRO A 41 -10.00 -20.17 -3.44
N ASP A 42 -10.70 -19.05 -3.23
CA ASP A 42 -11.42 -18.35 -4.30
C ASP A 42 -10.45 -17.72 -5.29
N LEU A 43 -9.43 -17.02 -4.78
CA LEU A 43 -8.39 -16.41 -5.62
C LEU A 43 -7.56 -17.47 -6.35
N LYS A 44 -7.29 -18.60 -5.70
CA LYS A 44 -6.61 -19.74 -6.30
C LYS A 44 -7.42 -20.30 -7.46
N ALA A 45 -8.73 -20.52 -7.27
CA ALA A 45 -9.60 -21.01 -8.33
C ALA A 45 -9.63 -20.05 -9.54
N LEU A 46 -9.62 -18.75 -9.31
CA LEU A 46 -9.52 -17.75 -10.38
C LEU A 46 -8.18 -17.82 -11.11
N GLU A 47 -7.06 -17.88 -10.37
CA GLU A 47 -5.74 -18.01 -10.97
C GLU A 47 -5.61 -19.30 -11.79
N GLU A 48 -6.14 -20.44 -11.29
CA GLU A 48 -6.20 -21.71 -12.04
C GLU A 48 -7.02 -21.57 -13.33
N THR A 49 -8.19 -20.94 -13.23
CA THR A 49 -9.12 -20.76 -14.35
C THR A 49 -8.52 -19.93 -15.48
N TYR A 50 -7.81 -18.85 -15.15
CA TYR A 50 -7.28 -17.90 -16.14
C TYR A 50 -5.75 -18.04 -16.37
N PHE A 51 -5.11 -19.08 -15.84
CA PHE A 51 -3.64 -19.20 -15.83
C PHE A 51 -3.00 -19.11 -17.22
N ALA A 52 -3.64 -19.70 -18.23
CA ALA A 52 -3.13 -19.68 -19.61
C ALA A 52 -3.18 -18.27 -20.21
N GLN A 53 -4.26 -17.53 -19.97
CA GLN A 53 -4.44 -16.15 -20.40
C GLN A 53 -3.46 -15.24 -19.66
N LEU A 54 -3.27 -15.43 -18.35
CA LEU A 54 -2.30 -14.65 -17.56
C LEU A 54 -0.86 -14.86 -18.05
N LYS A 55 -0.47 -16.09 -18.38
CA LYS A 55 0.84 -16.35 -19.03
C LYS A 55 0.99 -15.62 -20.37
N THR A 56 -0.06 -15.66 -21.19
CA THR A 56 -0.07 -15.00 -22.50
C THR A 56 0.03 -13.49 -22.36
N LEU A 57 -0.69 -12.92 -21.39
CA LEU A 57 -0.67 -11.49 -21.06
C LEU A 57 0.71 -11.07 -20.57
N ASN A 58 1.30 -11.81 -19.62
CA ASN A 58 2.64 -11.54 -19.10
C ASN A 58 3.67 -11.49 -20.23
N GLN A 59 3.68 -12.50 -21.11
CA GLN A 59 4.58 -12.56 -22.25
C GLN A 59 4.36 -11.42 -23.26
N SER A 60 3.10 -11.01 -23.47
CA SER A 60 2.76 -9.93 -24.38
C SER A 60 3.22 -8.57 -23.84
N ILE A 61 3.06 -8.35 -22.53
CA ILE A 61 3.56 -7.14 -21.85
C ILE A 61 5.10 -7.11 -21.92
N ALA A 62 5.77 -8.23 -21.64
CA ALA A 62 7.24 -8.32 -21.72
C ALA A 62 7.81 -8.05 -23.12
N LYS A 63 7.01 -8.26 -24.19
CA LYS A 63 7.38 -7.95 -25.58
C LYS A 63 7.03 -6.52 -26.02
N THR A 64 6.26 -5.80 -25.20
CA THR A 64 5.81 -4.44 -25.53
C THR A 64 6.97 -3.46 -25.38
N LYS A 65 7.11 -2.57 -26.36
CA LYS A 65 8.14 -1.53 -26.33
C LYS A 65 7.60 -0.29 -25.64
N PHE A 66 8.25 0.08 -24.55
CA PHE A 66 8.01 1.32 -23.82
C PHE A 66 9.18 2.29 -24.04
N PRO A 67 8.99 3.62 -23.88
CA PRO A 67 10.06 4.60 -24.04
C PRO A 67 11.25 4.38 -23.09
N PHE A 68 10.98 3.92 -21.88
CA PHE A 68 11.98 3.40 -20.94
C PHE A 68 11.66 1.93 -20.63
N PRO A 69 12.62 1.11 -20.19
CA PRO A 69 12.36 -0.27 -19.83
C PRO A 69 11.24 -0.38 -18.79
N PHE A 70 10.30 -1.29 -19.06
CA PHE A 70 9.27 -1.69 -18.12
C PHE A 70 9.46 -3.18 -17.81
N TYR A 71 9.50 -3.51 -16.53
CA TYR A 71 9.60 -4.89 -16.07
C TYR A 71 8.35 -5.21 -15.28
N LEU A 72 7.57 -6.19 -15.76
CA LEU A 72 6.60 -6.85 -14.90
C LEU A 72 7.36 -7.41 -13.70
N SER A 73 6.81 -7.19 -12.52
CA SER A 73 7.40 -7.66 -11.29
C SER A 73 6.30 -7.82 -10.28
N ARG A 74 6.37 -8.89 -9.48
CA ARG A 74 5.47 -9.06 -8.34
C ARG A 74 5.62 -7.93 -7.31
N TYR A 75 6.79 -7.28 -7.31
CA TYR A 75 7.14 -6.19 -6.39
C TYR A 75 7.53 -4.92 -7.13
N VAL A 76 7.02 -3.79 -6.65
CA VAL A 76 7.37 -2.47 -7.17
C VAL A 76 8.43 -1.77 -6.33
N GLY A 77 9.02 -0.71 -6.88
CA GLY A 77 10.02 0.11 -6.22
C GLY A 77 11.42 -0.51 -6.24
N LEU A 78 11.70 -1.43 -7.17
CA LEU A 78 13.01 -2.04 -7.30
C LEU A 78 14.00 -1.10 -7.99
N ASP A 79 15.26 -1.10 -7.56
CA ASP A 79 16.31 -0.37 -8.29
C ASP A 79 16.51 -0.97 -9.69
N PRO A 80 16.78 -0.16 -10.73
CA PRO A 80 16.95 -0.66 -12.10
C PRO A 80 17.94 -1.81 -12.23
N ALA A 81 19.01 -1.81 -11.41
CA ALA A 81 20.02 -2.87 -11.40
C ALA A 81 19.49 -4.23 -10.90
N GLN A 82 18.39 -4.26 -10.15
CA GLN A 82 17.81 -5.47 -9.54
C GLN A 82 16.59 -6.00 -10.30
N GLN A 83 16.00 -5.19 -11.20
CA GLN A 83 14.74 -5.52 -11.87
C GLN A 83 14.86 -6.68 -12.86
N ALA A 84 16.02 -6.84 -13.52
CA ALA A 84 16.22 -7.90 -14.51
C ALA A 84 16.23 -9.31 -13.90
N GLU A 85 16.56 -9.42 -12.61
CA GLU A 85 16.61 -10.67 -11.85
C GLU A 85 15.41 -10.83 -10.90
N ALA A 86 14.52 -9.84 -10.87
CA ALA A 86 13.36 -9.82 -10.00
C ALA A 86 12.31 -10.85 -10.42
N ASP A 87 11.44 -11.19 -9.47
CA ASP A 87 10.28 -12.04 -9.74
C ASP A 87 9.35 -11.38 -10.75
N SER A 88 9.43 -11.79 -12.02
CA SER A 88 8.71 -11.19 -13.13
C SER A 88 7.21 -11.52 -13.19
N ARG A 89 6.68 -12.22 -12.17
CA ARG A 89 5.30 -12.68 -12.08
C ARG A 89 4.39 -11.57 -11.57
N GLY A 90 4.33 -10.47 -12.31
CA GLY A 90 3.61 -9.24 -11.94
C GLY A 90 2.09 -9.25 -12.20
N LEU A 91 1.46 -10.42 -12.38
CA LEU A 91 0.01 -10.54 -12.50
C LEU A 91 -0.48 -11.48 -11.41
N GLU A 92 -1.57 -11.14 -10.71
CA GLU A 92 -2.21 -12.05 -9.75
C GLU A 92 -3.62 -11.55 -9.40
N PHE A 93 -4.54 -12.48 -9.09
CA PHE A 93 -5.79 -12.10 -8.43
C PHE A 93 -5.57 -11.79 -6.96
N VAL A 94 -6.07 -10.63 -6.50
CA VAL A 94 -5.94 -10.18 -5.11
C VAL A 94 -7.25 -9.64 -4.58
N ARG A 95 -7.39 -9.57 -3.24
CA ARG A 95 -8.45 -8.79 -2.60
C ARG A 95 -7.98 -7.38 -2.29
N PHE A 96 -8.74 -6.40 -2.77
CA PHE A 96 -8.56 -4.99 -2.46
C PHE A 96 -9.88 -4.41 -1.93
N GLN A 97 -9.94 -4.02 -0.66
CA GLN A 97 -11.15 -3.47 -0.01
C GLN A 97 -12.39 -4.35 -0.27
N ASP A 98 -12.25 -5.66 0.04
CA ASP A 98 -13.26 -6.70 -0.15
C ASP A 98 -13.67 -7.03 -1.59
N ARG A 99 -13.04 -6.37 -2.57
CA ARG A 99 -13.23 -6.65 -4.00
C ARG A 99 -12.13 -7.55 -4.52
N VAL A 100 -12.49 -8.51 -5.37
CA VAL A 100 -11.53 -9.32 -6.10
C VAL A 100 -11.10 -8.56 -7.34
N ILE A 101 -9.81 -8.31 -7.51
CA ILE A 101 -9.28 -7.61 -8.70
C ILE A 101 -8.15 -8.41 -9.33
N LEU A 102 -8.01 -8.34 -10.65
CA LEU A 102 -6.78 -8.75 -11.31
C LEU A 102 -5.77 -7.61 -11.19
N LYS A 103 -4.69 -7.83 -10.45
CA LYS A 103 -3.62 -6.86 -10.25
C LYS A 103 -2.52 -7.06 -11.30
N VAL A 104 -2.07 -5.94 -11.88
CA VAL A 104 -0.91 -5.83 -12.78
C VAL A 104 0.14 -4.96 -12.11
N THR A 105 1.38 -5.41 -12.07
CA THR A 105 2.43 -4.80 -11.26
C THR A 105 3.77 -4.79 -11.96
N GLY A 106 4.49 -3.67 -11.86
CA GLY A 106 5.80 -3.57 -12.46
C GLY A 106 6.53 -2.26 -12.20
N ASN A 107 7.77 -2.22 -12.68
CA ASN A 107 8.68 -1.10 -12.51
C ASN A 107 8.98 -0.47 -13.86
N TYR A 108 8.79 0.84 -13.96
CA TYR A 108 9.04 1.64 -15.14
C TYR A 108 10.24 2.56 -14.92
N ASN A 109 11.30 2.38 -15.73
CA ASN A 109 12.59 3.06 -15.52
C ASN A 109 12.64 4.50 -16.01
N ALA A 110 11.50 5.18 -16.10
CA ALA A 110 11.51 6.62 -16.27
C ALA A 110 11.96 7.30 -14.97
N ALA A 111 12.91 8.23 -15.10
CA ALA A 111 13.35 9.12 -14.03
C ALA A 111 12.96 10.57 -14.36
N TYR A 112 11.77 10.97 -13.90
CA TYR A 112 11.20 12.28 -14.17
C TYR A 112 11.86 13.37 -13.32
N ASP A 113 12.10 14.53 -13.91
CA ASP A 113 12.67 15.68 -13.22
C ASP A 113 11.58 16.44 -12.45
N THR A 114 11.69 16.47 -11.11
CA THR A 114 10.71 17.12 -10.22
C THR A 114 10.66 18.64 -10.38
N ASN A 115 11.71 19.25 -10.93
CA ASN A 115 11.76 20.69 -11.16
C ASN A 115 11.03 21.06 -12.47
N ARG A 116 10.80 20.08 -13.35
CA ARG A 116 10.16 20.28 -14.67
C ARG A 116 8.75 19.74 -14.75
N MET A 117 8.41 18.74 -13.95
CA MET A 117 7.12 18.08 -13.97
C MET A 117 6.55 18.00 -12.55
N THR A 118 5.28 18.32 -12.37
CA THR A 118 4.55 18.06 -11.12
C THR A 118 4.31 16.57 -10.93
N GLN A 119 3.88 16.18 -9.72
CA GLN A 119 3.45 14.81 -9.45
C GLN A 119 2.31 14.36 -10.38
N ASN A 120 1.35 15.25 -10.66
CA ASN A 120 0.26 14.92 -11.58
C ASN A 120 0.75 14.71 -13.02
N GLU A 121 1.63 15.57 -13.52
CA GLU A 121 2.20 15.42 -14.87
C GLU A 121 2.99 14.11 -15.01
N ARG A 122 3.75 13.72 -13.98
CA ARG A 122 4.48 12.44 -13.95
C ARG A 122 3.55 11.23 -13.93
N ALA A 123 2.54 11.26 -13.07
CA ALA A 123 1.54 10.21 -12.97
C ALA A 123 0.74 10.09 -14.28
N ALA A 124 0.30 11.20 -14.87
CA ALA A 124 -0.46 11.21 -16.12
C ALA A 124 0.39 10.72 -17.30
N ASN A 125 1.69 11.02 -17.31
CA ASN A 125 2.61 10.48 -18.32
C ASN A 125 2.82 8.97 -18.15
N THR A 126 3.00 8.48 -16.93
CA THR A 126 3.10 7.04 -16.62
C THR A 126 1.81 6.31 -17.00
N PHE A 127 0.65 6.89 -16.69
CA PHE A 127 -0.66 6.36 -17.08
C PHE A 127 -0.75 6.17 -18.61
N ARG A 128 -0.44 7.21 -19.38
CA ARG A 128 -0.52 7.15 -20.85
C ARG A 128 0.50 6.19 -21.46
N THR A 129 1.71 6.18 -20.91
CA THR A 129 2.84 5.46 -21.50
C THR A 129 2.86 3.99 -21.13
N VAL A 130 2.39 3.64 -19.93
CA VAL A 130 2.51 2.28 -19.38
C VAL A 130 1.13 1.67 -19.15
N VAL A 131 0.26 2.35 -18.40
CA VAL A 131 -1.04 1.77 -18.02
C VAL A 131 -1.93 1.54 -19.24
N LEU A 132 -2.09 2.53 -20.13
CA LEU A 132 -2.96 2.39 -21.31
C LEU A 132 -2.53 1.25 -22.25
N PRO A 133 -1.25 1.12 -22.66
CA PRO A 133 -0.82 -0.01 -23.50
C PRO A 133 -1.02 -1.37 -22.83
N ILE A 134 -0.74 -1.48 -21.53
CA ILE A 134 -0.93 -2.74 -20.82
C ILE A 134 -2.43 -3.06 -20.68
N LEU A 135 -3.26 -2.06 -20.38
CA LEU A 135 -4.71 -2.22 -20.32
C LEU A 135 -5.28 -2.72 -21.65
N ALA A 136 -4.81 -2.21 -22.78
CA ALA A 136 -5.21 -2.70 -24.10
C ALA A 136 -4.86 -4.18 -24.32
N LEU A 137 -3.69 -4.63 -23.84
CA LEU A 137 -3.33 -6.05 -23.88
C LEU A 137 -4.22 -6.89 -22.94
N THR A 138 -4.49 -6.38 -21.74
CA THR A 138 -5.34 -7.03 -20.74
C THR A 138 -6.74 -7.28 -21.30
N THR A 139 -7.38 -6.25 -21.86
CA THR A 139 -8.76 -6.33 -22.40
C THR A 139 -8.87 -7.13 -23.70
N THR A 140 -7.75 -7.30 -24.43
CA THR A 140 -7.66 -8.16 -25.62
C THR A 140 -7.42 -9.63 -25.25
N THR A 141 -6.68 -9.88 -24.16
CA THR A 141 -6.29 -11.25 -23.76
C THR A 141 -7.33 -11.91 -22.86
N LEU A 142 -8.02 -11.13 -22.04
CA LEU A 142 -8.98 -11.61 -21.06
C LEU A 142 -10.42 -11.36 -21.51
N PRO A 143 -11.35 -12.25 -21.15
CA PRO A 143 -12.75 -12.07 -21.52
C PRO A 143 -13.38 -10.95 -20.69
N GLN A 144 -14.34 -10.22 -21.28
CA GLN A 144 -15.01 -9.09 -20.62
C GLN A 144 -15.81 -9.52 -19.38
N ASP A 145 -16.30 -10.76 -19.35
CA ASP A 145 -17.02 -11.39 -18.24
C ASP A 145 -16.11 -12.11 -17.24
N ILE A 146 -14.82 -11.76 -17.20
CA ILE A 146 -13.89 -12.25 -16.17
C ILE A 146 -14.49 -12.17 -14.77
N ALA A 147 -14.33 -13.23 -13.98
CA ALA A 147 -14.93 -13.38 -12.65
C ALA A 147 -14.18 -12.58 -11.55
N CYS A 148 -13.95 -11.29 -11.78
CA CYS A 148 -13.43 -10.35 -10.80
C CYS A 148 -14.16 -9.00 -10.89
N ASP A 149 -14.10 -8.22 -9.82
CA ASP A 149 -14.79 -6.93 -9.69
C ASP A 149 -14.07 -5.79 -10.43
N GLY A 150 -12.78 -5.96 -10.77
CA GLY A 150 -11.99 -4.89 -11.35
C GLY A 150 -10.58 -5.29 -11.82
N ILE A 151 -9.91 -4.33 -12.46
CA ILE A 151 -8.52 -4.43 -12.92
C ILE A 151 -7.69 -3.38 -12.17
N GLY A 152 -6.64 -3.83 -11.49
CA GLY A 152 -5.71 -3.00 -10.73
C GLY A 152 -4.37 -2.85 -11.45
N PHE A 153 -3.77 -1.67 -11.38
CA PHE A 153 -2.40 -1.40 -11.79
C PHE A 153 -1.62 -0.84 -10.60
N GLU A 154 -0.38 -1.28 -10.43
CA GLU A 154 0.58 -0.72 -9.48
C GLU A 154 1.92 -0.58 -10.21
N ILE A 155 2.25 0.65 -10.61
CA ILE A 155 3.42 0.97 -11.43
C ILE A 155 4.33 1.91 -10.66
N SER A 156 5.57 1.48 -10.39
CA SER A 156 6.58 2.36 -9.80
C SER A 156 7.45 3.01 -10.86
N TYR A 157 7.82 4.27 -10.63
CA TYR A 157 8.73 5.03 -11.46
C TYR A 157 9.56 5.99 -10.60
N HIS A 158 10.62 6.56 -11.17
CA HIS A 158 11.55 7.40 -10.45
C HIS A 158 11.23 8.89 -10.62
N ALA A 159 11.46 9.66 -9.56
CA ALA A 159 11.36 11.12 -9.54
C ALA A 159 12.65 11.69 -8.95
N ARG A 160 13.39 12.49 -9.73
CA ARG A 160 14.70 13.02 -9.37
C ARG A 160 14.66 14.53 -9.17
N SER A 161 15.36 15.00 -8.14
CA SER A 161 15.64 16.43 -7.90
C SER A 161 17.13 16.72 -8.01
N ARG A 162 17.47 17.87 -8.59
CA ARG A 162 18.85 18.40 -8.68
C ARG A 162 19.17 19.49 -7.67
N GLU A 163 18.29 19.77 -6.70
CA GLU A 163 18.38 20.98 -5.88
C GLU A 163 19.37 20.94 -4.71
N ARG A 164 20.05 19.81 -4.45
CA ARG A 164 21.14 19.74 -3.48
C ARG A 164 22.33 19.01 -4.09
N SER A 165 23.51 19.19 -3.51
CA SER A 165 24.80 18.60 -3.92
C SER A 165 24.85 17.05 -3.94
N TYR A 166 23.69 16.40 -3.89
CA TYR A 166 23.41 14.98 -3.99
C TYR A 166 22.21 14.80 -4.93
N GLU A 167 22.35 13.97 -5.97
CA GLU A 167 21.21 13.56 -6.79
C GLU A 167 20.28 12.71 -5.91
N PHE A 168 19.10 13.24 -5.55
CA PHE A 168 18.08 12.47 -4.85
C PHE A 168 17.14 11.87 -5.89
N GLU A 169 17.16 10.54 -6.01
CA GLU A 169 16.20 9.77 -6.79
C GLU A 169 15.18 9.16 -5.84
N GLY A 170 14.00 9.80 -5.75
CA GLY A 170 12.83 9.24 -5.10
C GLY A 170 12.08 8.29 -6.01
N LYS A 171 11.18 7.48 -5.45
CA LYS A 171 10.27 6.60 -6.20
C LYS A 171 8.83 7.02 -5.92
N GLU A 172 8.01 7.02 -6.96
CA GLU A 172 6.58 7.22 -6.87
C GLU A 172 5.86 5.98 -7.40
N ASN A 173 4.74 5.63 -6.77
CA ASN A 173 3.94 4.47 -7.15
C ASN A 173 2.56 4.92 -7.60
N LEU A 174 2.26 4.82 -8.89
CA LEU A 174 0.93 5.05 -9.44
C LEU A 174 0.11 3.77 -9.29
N VAL A 175 -0.97 3.87 -8.52
CA VAL A 175 -1.96 2.80 -8.37
C VAL A 175 -3.28 3.23 -9.00
N LEU A 176 -3.84 2.37 -9.85
CA LEU A 176 -5.13 2.57 -10.50
C LEU A 176 -6.01 1.35 -10.23
N VAL A 177 -7.19 1.53 -9.64
CA VAL A 177 -8.15 0.44 -9.40
C VAL A 177 -9.41 0.75 -10.20
N LEU A 178 -9.56 0.06 -11.32
CA LEU A 178 -10.67 0.22 -12.26
C LEU A 178 -11.76 -0.81 -11.96
N ASP A 179 -13.01 -0.37 -11.94
CA ASP A 179 -14.16 -1.27 -12.04
C ASP A 179 -14.07 -2.11 -13.32
N ARG A 180 -14.58 -3.35 -13.29
CA ARG A 180 -14.50 -4.25 -14.45
C ARG A 180 -15.05 -3.59 -15.72
N ILE A 181 -16.23 -2.97 -15.67
CA ILE A 181 -16.82 -2.31 -16.84
C ILE A 181 -15.93 -1.16 -17.35
N ASP A 182 -15.34 -0.43 -16.41
CA ASP A 182 -14.51 0.74 -16.70
C ASP A 182 -13.16 0.40 -17.30
N ALA A 183 -12.59 -0.76 -16.97
CA ALA A 183 -11.36 -1.23 -17.60
C ALA A 183 -11.53 -1.40 -19.13
N TRP A 184 -12.64 -2.00 -19.58
CA TRP A 184 -12.94 -2.14 -21.01
C TRP A 184 -13.35 -0.81 -21.64
N ALA A 185 -14.15 0.01 -20.95
CA ALA A 185 -14.51 1.33 -21.44
C ALA A 185 -13.27 2.24 -21.63
N LEU A 186 -12.35 2.23 -20.67
CA LEU A 186 -11.13 3.03 -20.70
C LEU A 186 -10.18 2.56 -21.80
N SER A 187 -10.08 1.25 -22.02
CA SER A 187 -9.31 0.67 -23.12
C SER A 187 -9.85 1.08 -24.50
N GLY A 188 -11.18 1.24 -24.64
CA GLY A 188 -11.83 1.67 -25.87
C GLY A 188 -11.87 3.19 -26.07
N ALA A 189 -11.56 3.98 -25.02
CA ALA A 189 -11.63 5.43 -25.08
C ALA A 189 -10.49 6.02 -25.92
N THR A 190 -10.86 6.86 -26.89
CA THR A 190 -9.91 7.47 -27.85
C THR A 190 -9.48 8.88 -27.46
N THR A 191 -10.21 9.56 -26.57
CA THR A 191 -9.95 10.96 -26.19
C THR A 191 -9.74 11.10 -24.69
N ASP A 192 -8.92 12.07 -24.30
CA ASP A 192 -8.61 12.33 -22.90
C ASP A 192 -9.82 12.79 -22.06
N PRO A 193 -10.79 13.57 -22.56
CA PRO A 193 -12.01 13.87 -21.82
C PRO A 193 -12.80 12.62 -21.41
N VAL A 194 -12.98 11.66 -22.34
CA VAL A 194 -13.68 10.40 -22.04
C VAL A 194 -12.88 9.57 -21.03
N ARG A 195 -11.55 9.49 -21.19
CA ARG A 195 -10.69 8.81 -20.21
C ARG A 195 -10.77 9.47 -18.84
N GLN A 196 -10.81 10.80 -18.78
CA GLN A 196 -10.89 11.56 -17.55
C GLN A 196 -12.17 11.27 -16.77
N GLU A 197 -13.32 11.22 -17.45
CA GLU A 197 -14.60 10.85 -16.83
C GLU A 197 -14.54 9.45 -16.19
N ILE A 198 -13.92 8.49 -16.87
CA ILE A 198 -13.74 7.14 -16.35
C ILE A 198 -12.76 7.15 -15.16
N LEU A 199 -11.65 7.88 -15.25
CA LEU A 199 -10.70 8.00 -14.13
C LEU A 199 -11.34 8.65 -12.90
N ASN A 200 -12.21 9.65 -13.08
CA ASN A 200 -12.87 10.38 -12.00
C ASN A 200 -13.80 9.50 -11.15
N ARG A 201 -14.34 8.42 -11.71
CA ARG A 201 -15.18 7.45 -10.98
C ARG A 201 -14.41 6.27 -10.38
N ASN A 202 -13.12 6.14 -10.67
CA ASN A 202 -12.27 5.04 -10.21
C ASN A 202 -11.21 5.47 -9.19
N LYS A 203 -10.74 4.53 -8.36
CA LYS A 203 -9.78 4.87 -7.29
C LYS A 203 -8.36 4.95 -7.83
N ILE A 204 -7.67 6.03 -7.48
CA ILE A 204 -6.31 6.30 -7.94
C ILE A 204 -5.49 6.72 -6.73
N TYR A 205 -4.29 6.18 -6.59
CA TYR A 205 -3.36 6.57 -5.55
C TYR A 205 -2.00 6.89 -6.14
N VAL A 206 -1.31 7.88 -5.58
CA VAL A 206 0.11 8.12 -5.84
C VAL A 206 0.84 7.99 -4.51
N SER A 207 1.79 7.05 -4.44
CA SER A 207 2.57 6.75 -3.24
C SER A 207 1.71 6.51 -1.99
N GLY A 208 0.55 5.86 -2.17
CA GLY A 208 -0.36 5.49 -1.09
C GLY A 208 -1.38 6.57 -0.69
N THR A 209 -1.33 7.76 -1.28
CA THR A 209 -2.28 8.86 -1.04
C THR A 209 -3.36 8.88 -2.12
N ASP A 210 -4.62 9.05 -1.73
CA ASP A 210 -5.73 9.17 -2.69
C ASP A 210 -5.52 10.39 -3.59
N PHE A 211 -5.65 10.19 -4.90
CA PHE A 211 -5.14 11.13 -5.90
C PHE A 211 -6.15 11.42 -7.00
N GLY A 212 -6.41 12.70 -7.27
CA GLY A 212 -7.24 13.12 -8.40
C GLY A 212 -6.39 13.25 -9.65
N LEU A 213 -6.12 12.15 -10.35
CA LEU A 213 -5.31 12.20 -11.57
C LEU A 213 -5.99 13.07 -12.63
N SER A 214 -5.37 14.17 -13.02
CA SER A 214 -5.77 15.00 -14.16
C SER A 214 -4.94 14.65 -15.38
N LEU A 215 -5.59 14.36 -16.50
CA LEU A 215 -4.92 14.12 -17.77
C LEU A 215 -4.52 15.44 -18.44
N THR A 216 -5.28 16.52 -18.23
CA THR A 216 -5.09 17.78 -18.96
C THR A 216 -4.45 18.88 -18.13
N GLU A 217 -4.59 18.83 -16.80
CA GLU A 217 -4.09 19.88 -15.92
C GLU A 217 -2.72 19.54 -15.35
N ARG A 218 -2.00 20.57 -14.94
CA ARG A 218 -0.71 20.43 -14.28
C ARG A 218 -0.86 19.91 -12.84
N ASP A 219 -1.93 20.28 -12.15
CA ASP A 219 -2.17 19.93 -10.76
C ASP A 219 -3.24 18.83 -10.64
N PRO A 220 -3.25 18.06 -9.54
CA PRO A 220 -4.27 17.04 -9.33
C PRO A 220 -5.64 17.65 -9.06
N LEU A 221 -6.69 16.94 -9.48
CA LEU A 221 -8.08 17.26 -9.16
C LEU A 221 -8.33 17.10 -7.66
N ASN A 222 -9.26 17.91 -7.14
CA ASN A 222 -9.74 17.75 -5.78
C ASN A 222 -10.54 16.43 -5.65
N VAL A 223 -9.97 15.46 -4.92
CA VAL A 223 -10.56 14.13 -4.71
C VAL A 223 -11.96 14.19 -4.12
N GLN A 224 -12.24 15.15 -3.22
CA GLN A 224 -13.55 15.28 -2.58
C GLN A 224 -14.65 15.75 -3.55
N ALA A 225 -14.28 16.36 -4.67
CA ALA A 225 -15.21 16.79 -5.70
C ALA A 225 -15.49 15.69 -6.76
N LEU A 226 -14.80 14.55 -6.68
CA LEU A 226 -14.93 13.47 -7.67
C LEU A 226 -16.16 12.58 -7.38
N PRO A 227 -16.84 12.05 -8.42
CA PRO A 227 -18.01 11.20 -8.27
C PRO A 227 -17.80 9.98 -7.36
N ARG A 228 -16.58 9.42 -7.35
CA ARG A 228 -16.19 8.26 -6.52
C ARG A 228 -16.18 8.53 -5.01
N SER A 229 -16.20 9.79 -4.61
CA SER A 229 -16.19 10.24 -3.21
C SER A 229 -17.60 10.49 -2.68
N ILE A 230 -18.61 10.41 -3.55
CA ILE A 230 -20.03 10.52 -3.18
C ILE A 230 -20.54 9.11 -2.84
N PRO A 231 -21.04 8.86 -1.61
CA PRO A 231 -21.63 7.56 -1.28
C PRO A 231 -22.75 7.23 -2.25
N ALA A 232 -22.65 6.09 -2.93
CA ALA A 232 -23.76 5.57 -3.72
C ALA A 232 -24.97 5.43 -2.78
N ARG A 233 -26.09 6.12 -3.10
CA ARG A 233 -27.37 5.81 -2.46
C ARG A 233 -27.61 4.31 -2.68
N PRO A 234 -28.02 3.55 -1.66
CA PRO A 234 -28.43 2.17 -1.88
C PRO A 234 -29.62 2.20 -2.85
N ASP A 235 -29.39 1.73 -4.08
CA ASP A 235 -30.44 1.56 -5.05
C ASP A 235 -31.48 0.58 -4.50
N ALA A 236 -32.72 1.03 -4.42
CA ALA A 236 -33.87 0.28 -3.92
C ALA A 236 -34.33 -0.84 -4.87
N THR A 237 -33.43 -1.38 -5.69
CA THR A 237 -33.74 -2.42 -6.68
C THR A 237 -32.57 -3.42 -6.80
N SER A 238 -32.19 -4.03 -5.68
CA SER A 238 -31.44 -5.28 -5.72
C SER A 238 -32.03 -6.24 -4.70
N THR A 239 -32.94 -7.08 -5.19
CA THR A 239 -33.45 -8.25 -4.47
C THR A 239 -32.46 -9.41 -4.63
N ALA A 240 -32.33 -10.20 -3.55
CA ALA A 240 -31.59 -11.46 -3.40
C ALA A 240 -30.08 -11.33 -3.13
N ARG A 241 -29.49 -11.87 -2.05
CA ARG A 241 -29.95 -12.76 -0.97
C ARG A 241 -28.99 -12.59 0.21
N SER A 242 -29.49 -12.12 1.36
CA SER A 242 -28.92 -12.52 2.66
C SER A 242 -29.52 -13.88 3.00
N SER A 243 -28.70 -14.92 3.06
CA SER A 243 -29.08 -16.20 3.66
C SER A 243 -28.36 -16.33 4.99
N THR A 244 -29.03 -15.89 6.04
CA THR A 244 -28.82 -16.38 7.39
C THR A 244 -29.45 -17.77 7.49
N LEU A 245 -28.64 -18.82 7.57
CA LEU A 245 -29.09 -20.13 8.02
C LEU A 245 -28.28 -20.58 9.23
N VAL A 246 -29.02 -20.65 10.32
CA VAL A 246 -28.69 -21.22 11.62
C VAL A 246 -28.39 -22.72 11.47
N THR A 247 -27.44 -23.24 12.23
CA THR A 247 -27.51 -24.62 12.71
C THR A 247 -27.21 -24.64 14.19
N ARG A 248 -28.26 -24.94 14.96
CA ARG A 248 -28.22 -25.27 16.39
C ARG A 248 -28.68 -26.72 16.52
N SER A 249 -28.12 -27.46 17.46
CA SER A 249 -28.81 -28.43 18.36
C SER A 249 -27.80 -29.30 19.14
N PRO A 250 -28.17 -29.94 20.28
CA PRO A 250 -29.31 -29.69 21.19
C PRO A 250 -28.98 -29.85 22.71
N LEU A 251 -29.98 -29.50 23.55
CA LEU A 251 -30.41 -30.15 24.82
C LEU A 251 -30.56 -29.25 26.07
N LEU A 252 -31.68 -29.53 26.77
CA LEU A 252 -32.13 -29.11 28.12
C LEU A 252 -33.06 -27.87 28.27
N ASN A 253 -34.34 -28.09 27.96
CA ASN A 253 -35.53 -27.97 28.83
C ASN A 253 -35.41 -27.30 30.22
N LEU A 254 -36.24 -26.27 30.53
CA LEU A 254 -37.49 -26.35 31.35
C LEU A 254 -38.19 -24.97 31.52
N ASN A 255 -39.50 -24.89 31.19
CA ASN A 255 -40.70 -24.25 31.82
C ASN A 255 -40.54 -22.99 32.73
N HIS A 256 -41.37 -21.93 32.78
CA HIS A 256 -42.84 -21.70 32.62
C HIS A 256 -43.14 -20.13 32.68
N PRO A 257 -44.39 -19.57 32.72
CA PRO A 257 -44.87 -18.50 31.82
C PRO A 257 -45.39 -17.17 32.48
N LEU A 258 -45.78 -16.22 31.61
CA LEU A 258 -46.47 -14.90 31.79
C LEU A 258 -47.76 -14.92 32.67
N PRO A 259 -48.28 -13.77 33.15
CA PRO A 259 -49.30 -13.00 32.39
C PRO A 259 -49.33 -11.45 32.58
N ALA A 260 -50.07 -10.79 31.68
CA ALA A 260 -50.35 -9.35 31.59
C ALA A 260 -51.79 -9.00 32.07
N ALA A 261 -52.06 -7.73 32.46
CA ALA A 261 -53.40 -7.10 32.41
C ALA A 261 -53.39 -5.55 32.59
N SER A 262 -53.80 -4.86 31.52
CA SER A 262 -54.59 -3.62 31.25
C SER A 262 -55.23 -2.66 32.33
N PRO A 263 -55.78 -1.46 31.91
CA PRO A 263 -55.73 -0.14 32.58
C PRO A 263 -57.09 0.55 32.96
N ALA A 264 -57.08 1.79 33.48
CA ALA A 264 -58.18 2.81 33.48
C ALA A 264 -57.64 4.23 33.88
N VAL A 265 -57.73 5.33 33.11
CA VAL A 265 -58.82 6.32 32.78
C VAL A 265 -59.19 7.35 33.88
N ALA A 266 -59.02 8.67 33.60
CA ALA A 266 -60.03 9.76 33.69
C ALA A 266 -59.41 11.19 33.64
N GLY A 267 -59.98 12.11 32.82
CA GLY A 267 -59.68 13.57 32.77
C GLY A 267 -60.58 14.39 33.73
N PRO A 268 -60.98 15.68 33.48
CA PRO A 268 -60.70 16.59 32.35
C PRO A 268 -60.52 18.11 32.70
N ALA A 269 -60.41 18.95 31.64
CA ALA A 269 -60.94 20.33 31.47
C ALA A 269 -59.99 21.56 31.43
N ASP A 270 -60.12 22.31 30.33
CA ASP A 270 -59.58 23.65 29.94
C ASP A 270 -60.60 24.77 30.34
N PRO A 271 -60.28 26.11 30.39
CA PRO A 271 -59.98 26.92 29.18
C PRO A 271 -59.08 28.19 29.32
N ALA A 272 -58.74 28.78 28.16
CA ALA A 272 -57.91 29.97 27.81
C ALA A 272 -58.47 31.37 28.26
N PRO A 273 -57.96 32.60 27.87
CA PRO A 273 -56.88 33.00 26.93
C PRO A 273 -56.04 34.29 27.30
N ALA A 274 -55.16 34.71 26.36
CA ALA A 274 -54.81 36.09 25.94
C ALA A 274 -53.45 36.75 26.29
N ASN A 275 -52.73 37.11 25.19
CA ASN A 275 -51.86 38.26 24.90
C ASN A 275 -50.76 38.71 25.90
N ALA A 276 -49.50 38.67 25.44
CA ALA A 276 -48.75 39.84 24.94
C ALA A 276 -47.25 39.51 24.85
N ASN A 277 -46.61 39.85 23.73
CA ASN A 277 -45.16 39.87 23.61
C ASN A 277 -44.67 41.30 23.88
N PRO A 278 -43.57 41.50 24.63
CA PRO A 278 -42.39 42.05 23.97
C PRO A 278 -41.06 41.43 24.46
N ALA A 279 -40.14 41.23 23.52
CA ALA A 279 -38.71 41.00 23.77
C ALA A 279 -38.01 42.31 24.27
N PRO A 280 -36.70 42.34 24.56
CA PRO A 280 -35.74 41.31 24.99
C PRO A 280 -35.00 41.72 26.29
N SER A 281 -34.53 40.76 27.10
CA SER A 281 -33.42 41.02 28.02
C SER A 281 -32.49 39.82 28.07
N SER A 282 -31.25 40.04 27.65
CA SER A 282 -30.15 39.10 27.69
C SER A 282 -29.74 38.84 29.14
N PRO A 283 -29.33 37.60 29.47
CA PRO A 283 -28.12 37.42 30.24
C PRO A 283 -27.04 36.78 29.37
N LYS A 284 -25.85 37.39 29.42
CA LYS A 284 -24.59 36.75 29.05
C LYS A 284 -24.44 35.47 29.86
N ASP A 285 -24.28 34.35 29.17
CA ASP A 285 -23.34 33.33 29.59
C ASP A 285 -22.62 32.79 28.35
N SER A 286 -21.31 32.67 28.51
CA SER A 286 -20.34 32.50 27.44
C SER A 286 -20.18 31.02 27.13
N ASP A 287 -20.91 30.55 26.11
CA ASP A 287 -20.54 29.29 25.44
C ASP A 287 -19.34 29.54 24.51
N PRO A 288 -18.26 28.74 24.59
CA PRO A 288 -17.19 28.81 23.61
C PRO A 288 -17.71 28.29 22.25
N PRO A 289 -17.34 28.94 21.13
CA PRO A 289 -17.91 28.63 19.83
C PRO A 289 -17.53 27.21 19.38
N LEU A 290 -18.54 26.48 18.90
CA LEU A 290 -18.43 25.24 18.14
C LEU A 290 -17.28 25.34 17.13
N GLY A 291 -16.21 24.62 17.43
CA GLY A 291 -14.98 24.63 16.63
C GLY A 291 -15.25 24.11 15.22
N LEU A 292 -14.79 24.89 14.24
CA LEU A 292 -14.57 24.46 12.86
C LEU A 292 -13.82 23.10 12.81
N PRO A 293 -14.00 22.30 11.75
CA PRO A 293 -13.25 21.05 11.59
C PRO A 293 -11.75 21.33 11.67
N ARG A 294 -11.12 20.80 12.71
CA ARG A 294 -9.72 21.01 13.06
C ARG A 294 -8.86 20.26 12.04
N SER A 295 -7.97 20.96 11.34
CA SER A 295 -7.10 20.33 10.35
C SER A 295 -5.90 19.68 11.05
N ALA A 296 -5.64 18.41 10.76
CA ALA A 296 -4.54 17.64 11.35
C ALA A 296 -3.14 18.32 11.24
N PRO A 297 -2.81 19.07 10.17
CA PRO A 297 -1.56 19.84 10.11
C PRO A 297 -1.42 20.90 11.20
N ALA A 298 -2.47 21.68 11.45
CA ALA A 298 -2.46 22.72 12.48
C ALA A 298 -2.35 22.14 13.90
N ASP A 299 -2.81 20.89 14.08
CA ASP A 299 -2.68 20.18 15.35
C ASP A 299 -1.26 19.66 15.58
N ALA A 300 -0.57 19.17 14.55
CA ALA A 300 0.82 18.72 14.65
C ALA A 300 1.77 19.86 14.99
N ASP A 301 1.68 21.00 14.29
CA ASP A 301 2.51 22.19 14.55
C ASP A 301 2.28 22.72 15.98
N ARG A 302 1.03 22.82 16.41
CA ARG A 302 0.69 23.23 17.79
C ARG A 302 1.28 22.28 18.83
N LEU A 303 1.29 20.97 18.56
CA LEU A 303 1.88 19.99 19.47
C LEU A 303 3.41 20.11 19.52
N ASN A 304 4.07 20.37 18.38
CA ASN A 304 5.51 20.64 18.32
C ASN A 304 5.88 21.86 19.16
N ASP A 305 5.16 22.97 19.00
CA ASP A 305 5.40 24.19 19.77
C ASP A 305 5.16 23.97 21.28
N LYS A 306 4.03 23.33 21.63
CA LYS A 306 3.65 23.10 23.03
C LYS A 306 4.62 22.18 23.77
N TYR A 307 5.15 21.15 23.09
CA TYR A 307 5.97 20.12 23.71
C TYR A 307 7.45 20.18 23.33
N GLN A 308 7.93 21.31 22.81
CA GLN A 308 9.30 21.49 22.33
C GLN A 308 10.36 21.07 23.36
N ALA A 309 10.20 21.45 24.62
CA ALA A 309 11.16 21.10 25.68
C ALA A 309 11.19 19.59 25.98
N GLN A 310 10.02 18.93 25.96
CA GLN A 310 9.89 17.50 26.15
C GLN A 310 10.48 16.73 24.96
N LEU A 311 10.23 17.18 23.73
CA LEU A 311 10.82 16.60 22.52
C LEU A 311 12.34 16.75 22.50
N ALA A 312 12.88 17.90 22.93
CA ALA A 312 14.33 18.10 23.06
C ALA A 312 14.95 17.19 24.14
N SER A 313 14.27 17.03 25.28
CA SER A 313 14.68 16.10 26.33
C SER A 313 14.67 14.65 25.84
N LEU A 314 13.61 14.26 25.12
CA LEU A 314 13.49 12.95 24.49
C LEU A 314 14.58 12.73 23.43
N ALA A 315 14.91 13.73 22.62
CA ALA A 315 16.01 13.67 21.65
C ALA A 315 17.35 13.40 22.35
N LYS A 316 17.66 14.15 23.41
CA LYS A 316 18.90 13.98 24.19
C LYS A 316 19.00 12.60 24.84
N LEU A 317 17.90 12.14 25.44
CA LEU A 317 17.83 10.81 26.04
C LEU A 317 17.93 9.71 24.98
N GLY A 318 17.24 9.87 23.85
CA GLY A 318 17.22 8.93 22.74
C GLY A 318 18.56 8.79 22.05
N ALA A 319 19.31 9.87 21.89
CA ALA A 319 20.70 9.80 21.41
C ALA A 319 21.59 9.01 22.38
N ALA A 320 21.36 9.14 23.68
CA ALA A 320 22.15 8.45 24.71
C ALA A 320 21.76 6.98 24.92
N LYS A 321 20.49 6.60 24.74
CA LYS A 321 19.97 5.28 25.14
C LYS A 321 19.26 4.49 24.04
N PHE A 322 18.63 5.17 23.08
CA PHE A 322 17.73 4.54 22.10
C PHE A 322 18.23 4.66 20.66
N HIS A 323 19.52 4.94 20.47
CA HIS A 323 20.15 5.08 19.16
C HIS A 323 19.47 6.10 18.23
N PHE A 324 18.90 7.18 18.78
CA PHE A 324 18.35 8.24 17.94
C PHE A 324 19.45 8.89 17.11
N VAL A 325 19.13 9.23 15.87
CA VAL A 325 20.03 10.04 15.04
C VAL A 325 19.99 11.51 15.50
N ASP A 326 21.10 12.20 15.33
CA ASP A 326 21.27 13.60 15.74
C ASP A 326 20.63 14.60 14.77
N TYR A 327 20.47 14.23 13.50
CA TYR A 327 19.93 15.09 12.45
C TYR A 327 18.40 15.03 12.26
N ALA A 328 17.70 14.12 12.94
CA ALA A 328 16.24 13.98 12.84
C ALA A 328 15.62 13.85 14.24
N PRO A 329 15.43 14.97 14.95
CA PRO A 329 14.86 14.96 16.29
C PRO A 329 13.39 14.47 16.27
N PRO A 330 12.88 13.92 17.39
CA PRO A 330 11.48 13.53 17.49
C PRO A 330 10.54 14.71 17.23
N THR A 331 9.49 14.46 16.45
CA THR A 331 8.55 15.50 16.02
C THR A 331 7.15 14.94 15.82
N PHE A 332 6.13 15.76 16.05
CA PHE A 332 4.77 15.46 15.63
C PHE A 332 4.61 15.79 14.14
N MET A 333 4.00 14.87 13.41
CA MET A 333 3.73 15.02 11.97
C MET A 333 2.35 14.48 11.62
N VAL A 334 1.85 14.85 10.44
CA VAL A 334 0.60 14.32 9.92
C VAL A 334 0.84 13.02 9.18
N PHE A 335 0.10 12.00 9.57
CA PHE A 335 -0.02 10.74 8.86
C PHE A 335 -1.50 10.40 8.69
N ARG A 336 -1.98 10.37 7.44
CA ARG A 336 -3.39 10.08 7.08
C ARG A 336 -4.41 10.87 7.90
N ASP A 337 -4.28 12.20 7.88
CA ASP A 337 -5.16 13.14 8.61
C ASP A 337 -5.17 12.92 10.13
N GLN A 338 -4.17 12.22 10.67
CA GLN A 338 -3.98 12.00 12.09
C GLN A 338 -2.55 12.41 12.48
N VAL A 339 -2.33 12.61 13.78
CA VAL A 339 -1.02 13.00 14.30
C VAL A 339 -0.22 11.76 14.71
N ALA A 340 1.00 11.66 14.20
CA ALA A 340 2.00 10.70 14.62
C ALA A 340 3.15 11.40 15.34
N LEU A 341 3.69 10.78 16.39
CA LEU A 341 5.00 11.15 16.95
C LEU A 341 6.06 10.31 16.23
N GLN A 342 6.86 10.95 15.38
CA GLN A 342 7.93 10.32 14.63
C GLN A 342 9.24 10.33 15.44
N MET A 343 9.93 9.20 15.43
CA MET A 343 11.26 9.01 16.01
C MET A 343 12.15 8.26 15.02
N THR A 344 13.37 8.74 14.78
CA THR A 344 14.32 8.09 13.87
C THR A 344 15.47 7.45 14.63
N LEU A 345 15.63 6.14 14.48
CA LEU A 345 16.60 5.31 15.19
C LEU A 345 17.60 4.70 14.21
N ARG A 346 18.85 4.55 14.62
CA ARG A 346 19.85 3.77 13.88
C ARG A 346 19.93 2.37 14.46
N ASN A 347 19.62 1.37 13.64
CA ASN A 347 19.74 -0.02 14.05
C ASN A 347 21.21 -0.38 14.31
N SER A 348 21.48 -1.01 15.44
CA SER A 348 22.81 -1.51 15.82
C SER A 348 23.12 -2.88 15.20
N LEU A 349 22.10 -3.60 14.71
CA LEU A 349 22.26 -4.86 13.99
C LEU A 349 22.95 -4.64 12.63
N GLN A 350 23.84 -5.57 12.28
CA GLN A 350 24.52 -5.55 10.99
C GLN A 350 23.82 -6.49 10.02
N PHE A 351 23.36 -5.93 8.90
CA PHE A 351 22.77 -6.70 7.82
C PHE A 351 23.71 -6.70 6.62
N GLY A 352 23.88 -7.85 5.97
CA GLY A 352 24.63 -7.94 4.72
C GLY A 352 23.70 -7.91 3.51
N LEU A 353 24.09 -7.22 2.44
CA LEU A 353 23.34 -7.19 1.17
C LEU A 353 22.96 -8.59 0.63
N ALA A 354 23.82 -9.60 0.86
CA ALA A 354 23.61 -10.98 0.42
C ALA A 354 22.94 -11.90 1.47
N LYS A 355 22.67 -11.40 2.68
CA LYS A 355 22.15 -12.22 3.80
C LYS A 355 20.77 -11.72 4.23
N GLY A 356 19.74 -12.36 3.69
CA GLY A 356 18.35 -12.22 4.14
C GLY A 356 17.50 -11.28 3.29
N SER A 357 16.21 -11.59 3.20
CA SER A 357 15.20 -10.74 2.53
C SER A 357 14.92 -9.47 3.33
N ILE A 358 14.26 -8.47 2.70
CA ILE A 358 13.74 -7.28 3.39
C ILE A 358 12.82 -7.67 4.57
N TYR A 359 12.08 -8.78 4.45
CA TYR A 359 11.19 -9.26 5.50
C TYR A 359 11.96 -9.81 6.69
N LYS A 360 13.03 -10.58 6.43
CA LYS A 360 13.89 -11.08 7.50
C LYS A 360 14.59 -9.92 8.22
N ARG A 361 15.05 -8.91 7.48
CA ARG A 361 15.63 -7.71 8.08
C ARG A 361 14.60 -6.90 8.86
N ALA A 362 13.40 -6.69 8.33
CA ALA A 362 12.32 -5.99 9.02
C ALA A 362 11.90 -6.70 10.31
N ALA A 363 11.75 -8.02 10.28
CA ALA A 363 11.47 -8.83 11.46
C ALA A 363 12.59 -8.73 12.50
N GLN A 364 13.84 -8.87 12.09
CA GLN A 364 14.99 -8.71 12.99
C GLN A 364 15.10 -7.28 13.53
N SER A 365 14.86 -6.26 12.71
CA SER A 365 14.80 -4.86 13.15
C SER A 365 13.70 -4.61 14.17
N PHE A 366 12.55 -5.28 14.02
CA PHE A 366 11.47 -5.18 14.99
C PHE A 366 11.81 -5.96 16.26
N ASP A 367 11.94 -7.28 16.17
CA ASP A 367 12.03 -8.18 17.33
C ASP A 367 13.30 -7.98 18.14
N LEU A 368 14.45 -7.83 17.47
CA LEU A 368 15.75 -7.82 18.14
C LEU A 368 16.23 -6.40 18.48
N PHE A 369 15.70 -5.38 17.80
CA PHE A 369 16.12 -3.99 18.00
C PHE A 369 15.00 -3.11 18.56
N LEU A 370 13.87 -2.95 17.87
CA LEU A 370 12.86 -1.97 18.27
C LEU A 370 12.03 -2.43 19.48
N ALA A 371 11.44 -3.62 19.43
CA ALA A 371 10.52 -4.16 20.43
C ALA A 371 11.09 -4.11 21.87
N PRO A 372 12.36 -4.49 22.13
CA PRO A 372 12.96 -4.40 23.47
C PRO A 372 12.99 -2.98 24.06
N GLN A 373 12.95 -1.95 23.21
CA GLN A 373 13.07 -0.55 23.63
C GLN A 373 11.69 0.13 23.76
N MET A 374 10.62 -0.46 23.21
CA MET A 374 9.30 0.19 23.11
C MET A 374 8.69 0.51 24.47
N LYS A 375 8.91 -0.32 25.49
CA LYS A 375 8.42 -0.05 26.85
C LYS A 375 9.03 1.24 27.39
N ASP A 376 10.36 1.30 27.42
CA ASP A 376 11.08 2.45 27.95
C ASP A 376 10.80 3.73 27.16
N LEU A 377 10.59 3.63 25.84
CA LEU A 377 10.18 4.76 24.98
C LEU A 377 8.75 5.22 25.30
N SER A 378 7.81 4.28 25.42
CA SER A 378 6.41 4.58 25.76
C SER A 378 6.29 5.30 27.10
N ASP A 379 7.07 4.87 28.11
CA ASP A 379 7.10 5.46 29.45
C ASP A 379 7.62 6.92 29.47
N ARG A 380 8.30 7.38 28.41
CA ARG A 380 8.78 8.78 28.29
C ARG A 380 7.76 9.72 27.68
N ILE A 381 6.71 9.18 27.09
CA ILE A 381 5.69 9.97 26.42
C ILE A 381 4.56 10.24 27.41
N SER A 382 4.31 11.51 27.71
CA SER A 382 3.26 11.87 28.65
C SER A 382 1.90 11.30 28.19
N PRO A 383 1.12 10.70 29.10
CA PRO A 383 -0.21 10.18 28.79
C PRO A 383 -1.18 11.30 28.34
N ASP A 384 -0.94 12.54 28.77
CA ASP A 384 -1.81 13.71 28.54
C ASP A 384 -1.66 14.30 27.12
N VAL A 385 -0.67 13.85 26.36
CA VAL A 385 -0.49 14.30 24.97
C VAL A 385 -1.44 13.50 24.09
N GLU A 386 -2.34 14.15 23.36
CA GLU A 386 -3.25 13.45 22.44
C GLU A 386 -2.66 13.36 21.03
N PHE A 387 -2.39 12.13 20.57
CA PHE A 387 -1.97 11.79 19.21
C PHE A 387 -2.24 10.30 18.96
N GLN A 388 -2.29 9.89 17.69
CA GLN A 388 -2.84 8.59 17.29
C GLN A 388 -1.76 7.53 17.08
N PHE A 389 -0.60 7.89 16.51
CA PHE A 389 0.42 6.93 16.11
C PHE A 389 1.79 7.20 16.70
N LEU A 390 2.54 6.14 16.94
CA LEU A 390 3.99 6.19 17.08
C LEU A 390 4.59 5.74 15.76
N ASP A 391 5.41 6.60 15.15
CA ASP A 391 6.14 6.28 13.92
C ASP A 391 7.62 6.09 14.26
N PHE A 392 8.08 4.84 14.19
CA PHE A 392 9.50 4.50 14.39
C PHE A 392 10.18 4.28 13.04
N SER A 393 10.99 5.23 12.60
CA SER A 393 11.85 5.08 11.42
C SER A 393 13.19 4.45 11.82
N VAL A 394 13.38 3.17 11.52
CA VAL A 394 14.57 2.39 11.87
C VAL A 394 15.51 2.29 10.66
N LEU A 395 16.71 2.86 10.78
CA LEU A 395 17.73 2.89 9.75
C LEU A 395 18.68 1.70 9.87
N ASN A 396 18.56 0.76 8.94
CA ASN A 396 19.43 -0.40 8.78
C ASN A 396 20.63 -0.06 7.88
N LYS A 397 21.84 -0.44 8.31
CA LYS A 397 23.05 -0.32 7.49
C LYS A 397 23.30 -1.63 6.75
N LEU A 398 23.28 -1.60 5.41
CA LEU A 398 23.43 -2.80 4.57
C LEU A 398 24.87 -2.99 4.06
N SER A 399 25.72 -1.97 4.15
CA SER A 399 27.14 -2.04 3.79
C SER A 399 28.00 -1.16 4.71
N PRO A 400 29.21 -1.61 5.09
CA PRO A 400 30.13 -0.81 5.88
C PRO A 400 30.65 0.42 5.10
N GLY A 401 31.05 1.47 5.82
CA GLY A 401 31.57 2.72 5.26
C GLY A 401 30.57 3.90 5.19
N PRO A 402 31.04 5.11 4.80
CA PRO A 402 30.24 6.34 4.72
C PRO A 402 29.39 6.46 3.44
N LYS A 403 29.69 5.67 2.40
CA LYS A 403 28.89 5.53 1.16
C LYS A 403 28.02 4.27 1.15
N GLY A 404 27.85 3.62 2.31
CA GLY A 404 27.12 2.37 2.42
C GLY A 404 25.62 2.58 2.16
N THR A 405 25.01 1.62 1.46
CA THR A 405 23.55 1.60 1.27
C THR A 405 22.86 1.42 2.63
N SER A 406 21.78 2.18 2.82
CA SER A 406 20.95 2.12 4.03
C SER A 406 19.51 1.82 3.63
N GLU A 407 18.80 1.14 4.51
CA GLU A 407 17.38 0.80 4.38
C GLU A 407 16.66 1.44 5.55
N ALA A 408 15.57 2.16 5.28
CA ALA A 408 14.69 2.71 6.30
C ALA A 408 13.48 1.80 6.46
N ILE A 409 13.15 1.42 7.68
CA ILE A 409 11.96 0.65 7.99
C ILE A 409 11.11 1.46 8.96
N GLU A 410 9.92 1.88 8.52
CA GLU A 410 8.96 2.62 9.34
C GLU A 410 7.96 1.65 9.96
N PHE A 411 7.85 1.69 11.28
CA PHE A 411 6.82 1.00 12.05
C PHE A 411 5.87 2.04 12.60
N ILE A 412 4.73 2.20 11.93
CA ILE A 412 3.69 3.16 12.29
C ILE A 412 2.63 2.41 13.09
N CYS A 413 2.76 2.47 14.41
CA CYS A 413 1.98 1.69 15.34
C CYS A 413 0.88 2.55 15.99
N PRO A 414 -0.39 2.09 16.04
CA PRO A 414 -1.41 2.75 16.84
C PRO A 414 -0.95 2.86 18.29
N ARG A 415 -1.04 4.04 18.89
CA ARG A 415 -0.56 4.26 20.26
C ARG A 415 -1.25 3.34 21.27
N ALA A 416 -2.54 3.04 21.05
CA ALA A 416 -3.29 2.10 21.88
C ALA A 416 -2.72 0.67 21.78
N ALA A 417 -2.38 0.21 20.57
CA ALA A 417 -1.75 -1.10 20.38
C ALA A 417 -0.35 -1.15 21.01
N VAL A 418 0.44 -0.08 20.92
CA VAL A 418 1.73 -0.01 21.62
C VAL A 418 1.55 -0.11 23.13
N LYS A 419 0.53 0.54 23.72
CA LYS A 419 0.22 0.40 25.15
C LYS A 419 -0.12 -1.05 25.53
N GLN A 420 -0.98 -1.71 24.76
CA GLN A 420 -1.29 -3.12 24.97
C GLN A 420 -0.03 -4.00 24.86
N PHE A 421 0.83 -3.72 23.89
CA PHE A 421 2.08 -4.45 23.68
C PHE A 421 3.04 -4.31 24.86
N VAL A 422 3.30 -3.08 25.34
CA VAL A 422 4.23 -2.86 26.47
C VAL A 422 3.68 -3.37 27.80
N ASN A 423 2.36 -3.55 27.90
CA ASN A 423 1.69 -4.20 29.03
C ASN A 423 1.63 -5.74 28.90
N ALA A 424 2.22 -6.31 27.85
CA ALA A 424 2.18 -7.74 27.53
C ALA A 424 0.75 -8.30 27.30
N GLU A 425 -0.19 -7.47 26.86
CA GLU A 425 -1.56 -7.88 26.51
C GLU A 425 -1.66 -8.45 25.09
N ILE A 426 -0.74 -8.05 24.21
CA ILE A 426 -0.63 -8.54 22.83
C ILE A 426 0.81 -8.95 22.51
N THR A 427 0.94 -9.91 21.60
CA THR A 427 2.25 -10.39 21.09
C THR A 427 2.87 -9.42 20.08
N ASN A 428 4.15 -9.62 19.76
CA ASN A 428 4.87 -8.93 18.68
C ASN A 428 4.07 -8.97 17.37
N GLN A 429 3.60 -10.16 16.97
CA GLN A 429 2.83 -10.32 15.72
C GLN A 429 1.53 -9.54 15.75
N GLN A 430 0.77 -9.59 16.85
CA GLN A 430 -0.51 -8.86 16.97
C GLN A 430 -0.33 -7.34 16.96
N LEU A 431 0.80 -6.82 17.46
CA LEU A 431 1.13 -5.40 17.31
C LEU A 431 1.42 -5.06 15.84
N LEU A 432 2.21 -5.88 15.15
CA LEU A 432 2.54 -5.67 13.74
C LEU A 432 1.31 -5.75 12.82
N ASP A 433 0.39 -6.67 13.09
CA ASP A 433 -0.87 -6.83 12.34
C ASP A 433 -1.77 -5.59 12.45
N GLN A 434 -1.68 -4.87 13.57
CA GLN A 434 -2.39 -3.60 13.82
C GLN A 434 -1.61 -2.38 13.31
N SER A 435 -0.37 -2.56 12.89
CA SER A 435 0.53 -1.49 12.48
C SER A 435 0.66 -1.37 10.96
N ILE A 436 1.22 -0.26 10.51
CA ILE A 436 1.63 -0.08 9.12
C ILE A 436 3.15 -0.16 9.09
N ILE A 437 3.68 -1.05 8.25
CA ILE A 437 5.11 -1.28 8.13
C ILE A 437 5.53 -0.87 6.73
N LEU A 438 6.45 0.08 6.62
CA LEU A 438 6.99 0.53 5.34
C LEU A 438 8.49 0.21 5.28
N VAL A 439 8.98 -0.32 4.17
CA VAL A 439 10.42 -0.45 3.90
C VAL A 439 10.74 0.48 2.73
N ASN A 440 11.57 1.49 2.98
CA ASN A 440 11.87 2.58 2.05
C ASN A 440 10.60 3.20 1.45
N GLY A 441 9.58 3.41 2.29
CA GLY A 441 8.27 3.96 1.90
C GLY A 441 7.31 2.95 1.25
N VAL A 442 7.70 1.69 1.04
CA VAL A 442 6.83 0.64 0.47
C VAL A 442 6.19 -0.18 1.57
N ARG A 443 4.85 -0.25 1.60
CA ARG A 443 4.13 -1.04 2.59
C ARG A 443 4.39 -2.53 2.40
N ILE A 444 4.75 -3.22 3.48
CA ILE A 444 4.90 -4.67 3.53
C ILE A 444 3.95 -5.28 4.56
N ALA A 445 3.62 -6.56 4.37
CA ALA A 445 3.07 -7.40 5.43
C ALA A 445 4.23 -8.16 6.07
N LEU A 446 4.30 -8.17 7.40
CA LEU A 446 5.35 -8.84 8.14
C LEU A 446 4.73 -9.92 9.02
N ASN A 447 5.08 -11.17 8.76
CA ASN A 447 4.76 -12.29 9.63
C ASN A 447 6.06 -12.85 10.18
N LEU A 448 6.28 -12.67 11.49
CA LEU A 448 7.51 -13.01 12.19
C LEU A 448 7.81 -14.53 12.15
N GLN A 449 6.77 -15.37 12.18
CA GLN A 449 6.93 -16.83 12.15
C GLN A 449 7.37 -17.35 10.78
N LEU A 450 7.11 -16.61 9.70
CA LEU A 450 7.46 -17.02 8.34
C LEU A 450 8.87 -16.56 7.91
N VAL A 451 9.56 -15.79 8.75
CA VAL A 451 10.84 -15.11 8.42
C VAL A 451 11.99 -15.44 9.37
N GLU A 452 11.71 -16.06 10.53
CA GLU A 452 12.71 -16.85 11.26
C GLU A 452 13.30 -17.94 10.36
#